data_AF-A0A7G1G1F3-F1
#
_entry.id   AF-A0A7G1G1F3-F1
#
_cell.length_a   1.000
_cell.length_b   1.000
_cell.length_c   1.000
_cell.angle_alpha   90.00
_cell.angle_beta   90.00
_cell.angle_gamma   90.00
#
_symmetry.space_group_name_H-M   'P 1'
#
loop_
_entity.id
_entity.type
_entity.pdbx_description
1 polymer ?
#
loop_
_entity_poly.entity_id
_entity_poly.type
_entity_poly.pdbx_seq_one_letter_code
_entity_poly.pdbx_strand_id
1 'polypeptide(L)'
;MSEVNNVILRILNPSIEFPEITLEKGNCLGIYTENVKKLSKNFFKLICEPQKFAEKVTINNLVLDKSTWIGRTFTHIVSPELWEDSILNILKNKPQRRHLVFIFATVEEVNKKELYEISKLIEDYKKEGAVLVISNSSELFEATVDTLLDEKENEIYLENGLFYEDINTGKIYDDIEEEIKAKLFDIRIKKTKINIEENNEKFY
;
A
#
# COMPACT_ATOMS: atom_id res chain seq x y z
N MET A 1 9.69 -13.27 25.95
CA MET A 1 8.24 -13.26 25.67
C MET A 1 7.90 -11.90 25.06
N SER A 2 7.62 -11.80 23.75
CA SER A 2 6.69 -10.82 23.15
C SER A 2 6.74 -10.68 21.61
N GLU A 3 7.31 -11.61 20.83
CA GLU A 3 7.26 -11.50 19.35
C GLU A 3 5.82 -11.64 18.78
N VAL A 4 4.87 -12.16 19.56
CA VAL A 4 3.51 -12.43 19.09
C VAL A 4 2.64 -11.16 19.02
N ASN A 5 2.96 -10.08 19.73
CA ASN A 5 2.02 -8.95 19.89
C ASN A 5 2.00 -7.90 18.76
N ASN A 6 2.83 -8.04 17.73
CA ASN A 6 2.93 -7.02 16.67
C ASN A 6 2.24 -7.39 15.35
N VAL A 7 1.75 -8.62 15.17
CA VAL A 7 1.12 -9.03 13.91
C VAL A 7 -0.30 -8.44 13.78
N ILE A 8 -0.51 -7.57 12.79
CA ILE A 8 -1.79 -6.91 12.53
C ILE A 8 -2.64 -7.74 11.58
N LEU A 9 -2.06 -8.29 10.52
CA LEU A 9 -2.75 -9.12 9.55
C LEU A 9 -1.86 -10.31 9.20
N ARG A 10 -2.44 -11.50 9.13
CA ARG A 10 -1.79 -12.69 8.58
C ARG A 10 -2.78 -13.47 7.74
N ILE A 11 -2.36 -13.85 6.54
CA ILE A 11 -3.10 -14.71 5.60
C ILE A 11 -2.15 -15.85 5.24
N LEU A 12 -2.55 -17.09 5.55
CA LEU A 12 -1.79 -18.31 5.28
C LEU A 12 -2.57 -19.24 4.35
N ASN A 13 -1.89 -19.82 3.38
CA ASN A 13 -2.39 -20.76 2.39
C ASN A 13 -3.74 -20.33 1.79
N PRO A 14 -3.82 -19.17 1.11
CA PRO A 14 -5.02 -18.76 0.40
C PRO A 14 -5.33 -19.75 -0.73
N SER A 15 -6.59 -20.18 -0.82
CA SER A 15 -7.11 -21.05 -1.89
C SER A 15 -7.64 -20.26 -3.09
N ILE A 16 -7.49 -18.94 -3.05
CA ILE A 16 -7.81 -17.99 -4.13
C ILE A 16 -6.55 -17.22 -4.48
N GLU A 17 -6.54 -16.63 -5.67
CA GLU A 17 -5.43 -15.79 -6.15
C GLU A 17 -5.25 -14.54 -5.27
N PHE A 18 -4.36 -14.68 -4.28
CA PHE A 18 -3.93 -13.67 -3.34
C PHE A 18 -2.62 -14.16 -2.69
N PRO A 19 -1.62 -13.31 -2.46
CA PRO A 19 -0.36 -13.74 -1.84
C PRO A 19 -0.52 -14.09 -0.36
N GLU A 20 0.29 -15.03 0.13
CA GLU A 20 0.56 -15.16 1.55
C GLU A 20 1.24 -13.91 2.09
N ILE A 21 0.68 -13.37 3.18
CA ILE A 21 1.21 -12.15 3.78
C ILE A 21 1.20 -12.24 5.30
N THR A 22 2.25 -11.72 5.91
CA THR A 22 2.29 -11.35 7.33
C THR A 22 2.64 -9.87 7.40
N LEU A 23 1.70 -9.08 7.91
CA LEU A 23 1.83 -7.65 8.05
C LEU A 23 1.83 -7.26 9.52
N GLU A 24 2.92 -6.62 9.94
CA GLU A 24 3.16 -6.22 11.31
C GLU A 24 2.87 -4.73 11.53
N LYS A 25 2.62 -4.38 12.79
CA LYS A 25 2.48 -3.00 13.24
C LYS A 25 3.75 -2.22 12.89
N GLY A 26 3.58 -1.02 12.33
CA GLY A 26 4.70 -0.19 11.88
C GLY A 26 4.99 -0.31 10.38
N ASN A 27 4.42 -1.28 9.68
CA ASN A 27 4.75 -1.57 8.28
C ASN A 27 3.62 -1.17 7.33
N CYS A 28 4.01 -0.75 6.12
CA CYS A 28 3.13 -0.66 4.96
C CYS A 28 3.61 -1.60 3.84
N LEU A 29 2.73 -2.52 3.45
CA LEU A 29 2.96 -3.47 2.37
C LEU A 29 2.17 -3.08 1.13
N GLY A 30 2.84 -3.01 -0.01
CA GLY A 30 2.24 -2.89 -1.33
C GLY A 30 2.12 -4.24 -2.02
N ILE A 31 1.05 -4.44 -2.78
CA ILE A 31 0.96 -5.50 -3.79
C ILE A 31 0.65 -4.84 -5.14
N TYR A 32 1.62 -4.93 -6.05
CA TYR A 32 1.48 -4.49 -7.44
C TYR A 32 0.61 -5.47 -8.22
N THR A 33 -0.39 -4.95 -8.93
CA THR A 33 -1.26 -5.75 -9.78
C THR A 33 -1.90 -4.89 -10.86
N GLU A 34 -1.93 -5.38 -12.10
CA GLU A 34 -2.73 -4.77 -13.18
C GLU A 34 -4.25 -4.97 -12.96
N ASN A 35 -4.64 -5.92 -12.11
CA ASN A 35 -6.03 -6.27 -11.84
C ASN A 35 -6.44 -5.93 -10.40
N VAL A 36 -6.24 -4.66 -10.03
CA VAL A 36 -6.55 -4.08 -8.71
C VAL A 36 -7.92 -4.51 -8.18
N LYS A 37 -8.97 -4.45 -9.01
CA LYS A 37 -10.35 -4.79 -8.62
C LYS A 37 -10.52 -6.27 -8.26
N LYS A 38 -9.88 -7.18 -9.01
CA LYS A 38 -9.96 -8.62 -8.74
C LYS A 38 -9.23 -8.94 -7.43
N LEU A 39 -8.01 -8.42 -7.26
CA LEU A 39 -7.21 -8.72 -6.08
C LEU A 39 -7.81 -8.11 -4.80
N SER A 40 -8.34 -6.88 -4.87
CA SER A 40 -9.05 -6.27 -3.74
C SER A 40 -10.32 -7.03 -3.38
N LYS A 41 -11.09 -7.52 -4.37
CA LYS A 41 -12.24 -8.41 -4.13
C LYS A 41 -11.83 -9.72 -3.46
N ASN A 42 -10.68 -10.29 -3.82
CA ASN A 42 -10.14 -11.48 -3.17
C ASN A 42 -9.74 -11.19 -1.73
N PHE A 43 -9.11 -10.04 -1.45
CA PHE A 43 -8.87 -9.59 -0.08
C PHE A 43 -10.17 -9.48 0.73
N PHE A 44 -11.21 -8.86 0.17
CA PHE A 44 -12.52 -8.78 0.83
C PHE A 44 -13.10 -10.15 1.18
N LYS A 45 -13.00 -11.11 0.25
CA LYS A 45 -13.40 -12.50 0.50
C LYS A 45 -12.60 -13.12 1.65
N LEU A 46 -11.29 -12.88 1.71
CA LEU A 46 -10.42 -13.39 2.79
C LEU A 46 -10.78 -12.81 4.15
N ILE A 47 -11.10 -11.52 4.26
CA ILE A 47 -11.44 -10.92 5.56
C ILE A 47 -12.91 -11.13 5.98
N CYS A 48 -13.80 -11.45 5.04
CA CYS A 48 -15.22 -11.69 5.32
C CYS A 48 -15.55 -13.18 5.46
N GLU A 49 -15.03 -14.03 4.59
CA GLU A 49 -15.29 -15.47 4.53
C GLU A 49 -14.00 -16.33 4.53
N PRO A 50 -13.05 -16.06 5.45
CA PRO A 50 -11.70 -16.64 5.48
C PRO A 50 -11.68 -18.17 5.36
N GLN A 51 -12.54 -18.86 6.10
CA GLN A 51 -12.66 -20.33 6.11
C GLN A 51 -12.95 -20.97 4.74
N LYS A 52 -13.45 -20.21 3.76
CA LYS A 52 -13.66 -20.70 2.38
C LYS A 52 -12.44 -20.49 1.49
N PHE A 53 -11.58 -19.55 1.86
CA PHE A 53 -10.61 -18.93 0.96
C PHE A 53 -9.17 -18.96 1.46
N ALA A 54 -8.90 -19.42 2.67
CA ALA A 54 -7.57 -19.61 3.23
C ALA A 54 -7.60 -20.65 4.37
N GLU A 55 -6.45 -21.25 4.66
CA GLU A 55 -6.29 -22.10 5.84
C GLU A 55 -6.45 -21.29 7.13
N LYS A 56 -5.83 -20.10 7.17
CA LYS A 56 -5.88 -19.24 8.35
C LYS A 56 -5.76 -17.77 7.98
N VAL A 57 -6.70 -16.97 8.47
CA VAL A 57 -6.61 -15.51 8.46
C VAL A 57 -6.74 -15.00 9.89
N THR A 58 -5.82 -14.12 10.30
CA THR A 58 -5.89 -13.46 11.60
C THR A 58 -5.76 -11.95 11.47
N ILE A 59 -6.50 -11.21 12.29
CA ILE A 59 -6.29 -9.77 12.47
C ILE A 59 -6.07 -9.47 13.95
N ASN A 60 -4.98 -8.77 14.30
CA ASN A 60 -4.53 -8.56 15.69
C ASN A 60 -4.46 -9.88 16.47
N ASN A 61 -3.93 -10.94 15.84
CA ASN A 61 -3.92 -12.33 16.34
C ASN A 61 -5.27 -12.99 16.60
N LEU A 62 -6.39 -12.32 16.34
CA LEU A 62 -7.71 -12.93 16.41
C LEU A 62 -7.93 -13.72 15.13
N VAL A 63 -8.18 -15.03 15.27
CA VAL A 63 -8.56 -15.87 14.14
C VAL A 63 -9.91 -15.40 13.63
N LEU A 64 -9.99 -15.14 12.34
CA LEU A 64 -11.25 -14.88 11.66
C LEU A 64 -11.89 -16.24 11.37
N ASP A 65 -12.40 -16.93 12.37
CA ASP A 65 -12.92 -18.29 12.20
C ASP A 65 -14.41 -18.29 11.86
N LYS A 66 -15.25 -17.37 12.37
CA LYS A 66 -16.69 -17.29 12.00
C LYS A 66 -17.34 -15.91 12.02
N SER A 67 -16.67 -14.87 12.50
CA SER A 67 -17.26 -13.52 12.60
C SER A 67 -16.76 -12.61 11.50
N THR A 68 -17.56 -12.51 10.41
CA THR A 68 -17.42 -11.51 9.33
C THR A 68 -17.22 -10.08 9.87
N TRP A 69 -17.72 -9.82 11.09
CA TRP A 69 -17.58 -8.56 11.80
C TRP A 69 -16.16 -8.22 12.22
N ILE A 70 -15.30 -9.20 12.53
CA ILE A 70 -13.95 -8.93 13.06
C ILE A 70 -13.09 -8.24 11.98
N GLY A 71 -13.07 -8.80 10.77
CA GLY A 71 -12.35 -8.20 9.64
C GLY A 71 -12.81 -6.76 9.36
N ARG A 72 -14.13 -6.56 9.32
CA ARG A 72 -14.72 -5.22 9.15
C ARG A 72 -14.49 -4.30 10.33
N THR A 73 -14.28 -4.81 11.56
CA THR A 73 -14.13 -4.01 12.78
C THR A 73 -12.74 -3.40 12.90
N PHE A 74 -11.72 -4.09 12.42
CA PHE A 74 -10.33 -3.63 12.51
C PHE A 74 -9.80 -2.98 11.24
N THR A 75 -10.50 -3.14 10.10
CA THR A 75 -10.06 -2.61 8.81
C THR A 75 -10.75 -1.29 8.46
N HIS A 76 -9.96 -0.27 8.14
CA HIS A 76 -10.42 0.94 7.45
C HIS A 76 -10.22 0.75 5.95
N ILE A 77 -11.29 0.87 5.17
CA ILE A 77 -11.27 0.62 3.72
C ILE A 77 -11.17 1.96 3.01
N VAL A 78 -10.14 2.13 2.20
CA VAL A 78 -9.84 3.33 1.42
C VAL A 78 -9.93 2.97 -0.06
N SER A 79 -11.00 3.43 -0.71
CA SER A 79 -11.31 3.12 -2.11
C SER A 79 -12.01 4.31 -2.76
N PRO A 80 -11.34 5.03 -3.68
CA PRO A 80 -11.95 6.15 -4.37
C PRO A 80 -13.25 5.76 -5.08
N GLU A 81 -13.26 4.65 -5.82
CA GLU A 81 -14.47 4.10 -6.47
C GLU A 81 -15.65 3.87 -5.50
N LEU A 82 -15.43 3.28 -4.32
CA LEU A 82 -16.54 2.94 -3.41
C LEU A 82 -17.09 4.13 -2.63
N TRP A 83 -16.25 5.14 -2.38
CA TRP A 83 -16.62 6.29 -1.55
C TRP A 83 -16.91 7.56 -2.36
N GLU A 84 -16.65 7.54 -3.67
CA GLU A 84 -16.74 8.70 -4.57
C GLU A 84 -15.93 9.91 -4.03
N ASP A 85 -14.76 9.64 -3.46
CA ASP A 85 -13.93 10.63 -2.78
C ASP A 85 -12.43 10.32 -2.97
N SER A 86 -11.55 11.27 -2.64
CA SER A 86 -10.11 11.09 -2.78
C SER A 86 -9.52 10.20 -1.67
N ILE A 87 -8.41 9.53 -1.98
CA ILE A 87 -7.66 8.71 -1.00
C ILE A 87 -7.36 9.55 0.26
N LEU A 88 -6.93 10.81 0.10
CA LEU A 88 -6.61 11.70 1.20
C LEU A 88 -7.81 11.96 2.12
N ASN A 89 -8.97 12.27 1.55
CA ASN A 89 -10.17 12.57 2.32
C ASN A 89 -10.69 11.33 3.07
N ILE A 90 -10.69 10.17 2.42
CA ILE A 90 -11.10 8.91 3.06
C ILE A 90 -10.13 8.54 4.20
N LEU A 91 -8.83 8.77 4.02
CA LEU A 91 -7.81 8.56 5.06
C LEU A 91 -8.03 9.48 6.25
N LYS A 92 -8.31 10.78 6.06
CA LYS A 92 -8.57 11.73 7.16
C LYS A 92 -9.74 11.31 8.07
N ASN A 93 -10.69 10.56 7.54
CA ASN A 93 -11.86 10.08 8.27
C ASN A 93 -11.67 8.71 8.95
N LYS A 94 -10.43 8.19 9.03
CA LYS A 94 -10.13 6.89 9.65
C LYS A 94 -10.51 6.88 11.15
N PRO A 95 -11.36 5.93 11.60
CA PRO A 95 -11.61 5.74 13.03
C PRO A 95 -10.37 5.21 13.76
N GLN A 96 -10.10 5.70 14.98
CA GLN A 96 -8.93 5.31 15.78
C GLN A 96 -8.83 3.79 15.99
N ARG A 97 -9.94 3.12 16.32
CA ARG A 97 -10.01 1.66 16.59
C ARG A 97 -9.61 0.73 15.43
N ARG A 98 -9.39 1.26 14.22
CA ARG A 98 -9.00 0.47 13.04
C ARG A 98 -7.48 0.32 13.06
N HIS A 99 -6.96 -0.88 13.26
CA HIS A 99 -5.51 -1.12 13.25
C HIS A 99 -4.97 -1.51 11.87
N LEU A 100 -5.85 -1.85 10.92
CA LEU A 100 -5.48 -2.11 9.53
C LEU A 100 -6.10 -1.03 8.64
N VAL A 101 -5.28 -0.40 7.80
CA VAL A 101 -5.77 0.41 6.68
C VAL A 101 -5.56 -0.39 5.41
N PHE A 102 -6.63 -0.56 4.64
CA PHE A 102 -6.58 -1.22 3.34
C PHE A 102 -6.89 -0.20 2.26
N ILE A 103 -5.89 0.14 1.45
CA ILE A 103 -5.99 1.04 0.32
C ILE A 103 -6.01 0.21 -0.96
N PHE A 104 -6.97 0.48 -1.82
CA PHE A 104 -6.88 0.03 -3.21
C PHE A 104 -7.36 1.11 -4.16
N ALA A 105 -6.58 1.35 -5.20
CA ALA A 105 -6.82 2.39 -6.20
C ALA A 105 -6.07 2.05 -7.48
N THR A 106 -6.64 2.36 -8.64
CA THR A 106 -5.91 2.33 -9.92
C THR A 106 -5.14 3.64 -10.12
N VAL A 107 -4.21 3.66 -11.09
CA VAL A 107 -3.41 4.84 -11.43
C VAL A 107 -4.26 6.06 -11.78
N GLU A 108 -5.44 5.87 -12.37
CA GLU A 108 -6.37 6.96 -12.72
C GLU A 108 -7.05 7.58 -11.49
N GLU A 109 -7.14 6.83 -10.40
CA GLU A 109 -7.77 7.28 -9.15
C GLU A 109 -6.79 8.02 -8.22
N VAL A 110 -5.49 8.05 -8.57
CA VAL A 110 -4.44 8.65 -7.76
C VAL A 110 -4.24 10.12 -8.13
N ASN A 111 -4.58 11.02 -7.21
CA ASN A 111 -4.26 12.43 -7.34
C ASN A 111 -2.83 12.74 -6.88
N LYS A 112 -1.94 12.99 -7.84
CA LYS A 112 -0.51 13.26 -7.58
C LYS A 112 -0.25 14.39 -6.59
N LYS A 113 -1.11 15.41 -6.57
CA LYS A 113 -0.99 16.58 -5.68
C LYS A 113 -1.23 16.26 -4.21
N GLU A 114 -1.96 15.18 -3.92
CA GLU A 114 -2.33 14.78 -2.56
C GLU A 114 -1.34 13.81 -1.91
N LEU A 115 -0.53 13.16 -2.73
CA LEU A 115 0.30 12.03 -2.30
C LEU A 115 1.32 12.40 -1.19
N TYR A 116 1.76 13.66 -1.07
CA TYR A 116 2.60 14.10 0.05
C TYR A 116 1.86 14.03 1.40
N GLU A 117 0.63 14.54 1.43
CA GLU A 117 -0.20 14.49 2.64
C GLU A 117 -0.69 13.06 2.93
N ILE A 118 -0.95 12.27 1.89
CA ILE A 118 -1.22 10.82 2.04
C ILE A 118 -0.03 10.14 2.72
N SER A 119 1.21 10.38 2.26
CA SER A 119 2.42 9.81 2.85
C SER A 119 2.54 10.11 4.35
N LYS A 120 2.32 11.37 4.75
CA LYS A 120 2.31 11.76 6.17
C LYS A 120 1.28 10.99 7.00
N LEU A 121 0.04 10.91 6.52
CA LEU A 121 -1.03 10.19 7.24
C LEU A 121 -0.69 8.71 7.39
N ILE A 122 -0.08 8.10 6.38
CA ILE A 122 0.35 6.70 6.41
C ILE A 122 1.44 6.48 7.46
N GLU A 123 2.46 7.33 7.50
CA GLU A 123 3.50 7.29 8.53
C GLU A 123 2.92 7.46 9.95
N ASP A 124 1.91 8.33 10.13
CA ASP A 124 1.21 8.45 11.40
C ASP A 124 0.39 7.20 11.75
N TYR A 125 -0.30 6.59 10.79
CA TYR A 125 -1.12 5.39 11.02
C TYR A 125 -0.30 4.14 11.34
N LYS A 126 0.88 4.00 10.74
CA LYS A 126 1.80 2.88 11.03
C LYS A 126 2.22 2.83 12.51
N LYS A 127 2.24 3.97 13.21
CA LYS A 127 2.60 4.02 14.65
C LYS A 127 1.70 3.15 15.53
N GLU A 128 0.44 2.95 15.15
CA GLU A 128 -0.52 2.15 15.93
C GLU A 128 -1.10 0.95 15.17
N GLY A 129 -0.79 0.81 13.89
CA GLY A 129 -1.36 -0.22 13.04
C GLY A 129 -0.46 -0.58 11.87
N ALA A 130 -1.08 -1.09 10.80
CA ALA A 130 -0.40 -1.43 9.57
C ALA A 130 -1.25 -1.04 8.36
N VAL A 131 -0.60 -0.96 7.21
CA VAL A 131 -1.22 -0.52 5.95
C VAL A 131 -0.97 -1.57 4.87
N LEU A 132 -2.03 -1.95 4.16
CA LEU A 132 -1.96 -2.76 2.94
C LEU A 132 -2.42 -1.89 1.77
N VAL A 133 -1.62 -1.83 0.71
CA VAL A 133 -1.91 -1.08 -0.52
C VAL A 133 -1.97 -2.05 -1.70
N ILE A 134 -3.04 -2.04 -2.48
CA ILE A 134 -3.16 -2.79 -3.74
C ILE A 134 -3.39 -1.80 -4.88
N SER A 135 -2.48 -1.75 -5.85
CA SER A 135 -2.53 -0.75 -6.92
C SER A 135 -1.71 -1.16 -8.14
N ASN A 136 -1.90 -0.46 -9.26
CA ASN A 136 -0.95 -0.40 -10.39
C ASN A 136 -0.24 0.96 -10.47
N SER A 137 -0.42 1.85 -9.48
CA SER A 137 0.22 3.16 -9.44
C SER A 137 1.58 3.09 -8.73
N SER A 138 2.67 3.24 -9.50
CA SER A 138 4.01 3.38 -8.94
C SER A 138 4.10 4.55 -7.95
N GLU A 139 3.51 5.69 -8.28
CA GLU A 139 3.56 6.89 -7.45
C GLU A 139 2.88 6.75 -6.09
N LEU A 140 1.80 5.96 -6.02
CA LEU A 140 1.15 5.63 -4.75
C LEU A 140 2.06 4.75 -3.90
N PHE A 141 2.70 3.74 -4.50
CA PHE A 141 3.63 2.88 -3.79
C PHE A 141 4.83 3.68 -3.26
N GLU A 142 5.50 4.46 -4.11
CA GLU A 142 6.63 5.32 -3.73
C GLU A 142 6.32 6.27 -2.57
N ALA A 143 5.07 6.71 -2.47
CA ALA A 143 4.63 7.61 -1.41
C ALA A 143 4.29 6.89 -0.09
N THR A 144 3.96 5.61 -0.12
CA THR A 144 3.27 4.96 1.02
C THR A 144 3.91 3.68 1.54
N VAL A 145 4.56 2.88 0.70
CA VAL A 145 4.95 1.51 1.07
C VAL A 145 6.41 1.40 1.51
N ASP A 146 6.65 0.49 2.45
CA ASP A 146 7.97 0.12 2.92
C ASP A 146 8.49 -1.14 2.18
N THR A 147 7.57 -2.02 1.75
CA THR A 147 7.85 -3.25 1.00
C THR A 147 6.83 -3.41 -0.12
N LEU A 148 7.22 -3.97 -1.26
CA LEU A 148 6.35 -4.18 -2.42
C LEU A 148 6.48 -5.61 -2.94
N LEU A 149 5.35 -6.26 -3.19
CA LEU A 149 5.26 -7.60 -3.77
C LEU A 149 4.51 -7.54 -5.10
N ASP A 150 4.74 -8.52 -5.97
CA ASP A 150 3.82 -8.83 -7.06
C ASP A 150 2.70 -9.80 -6.61
N GLU A 151 1.79 -10.15 -7.52
CA GLU A 151 0.70 -11.11 -7.26
C GLU A 151 1.17 -12.54 -6.92
N LYS A 152 2.44 -12.85 -7.21
CA LYS A 152 3.07 -14.17 -7.05
C LYS A 152 4.02 -14.22 -5.87
N GLU A 153 3.96 -13.24 -4.97
CA GLU A 153 4.80 -13.14 -3.77
C GLU A 153 6.27 -12.80 -4.05
N ASN A 154 6.62 -12.43 -5.29
CA ASN A 154 7.97 -11.96 -5.57
C ASN A 154 8.13 -10.53 -5.06
N GLU A 155 9.18 -10.30 -4.28
CA GLU A 155 9.54 -8.97 -3.84
C GLU A 155 10.01 -8.11 -5.02
N ILE A 156 9.40 -6.93 -5.16
CA ILE A 156 9.80 -5.90 -6.12
C ILE A 156 10.74 -4.95 -5.39
N TYR A 157 12.00 -4.91 -5.82
CA TYR A 157 13.01 -4.09 -5.17
C TYR A 157 12.71 -2.61 -5.30
N LEU A 158 12.75 -1.95 -4.15
CA LEU A 158 12.59 -0.52 -4.00
C LEU A 158 13.96 0.13 -3.80
N GLU A 159 14.26 1.17 -4.57
CA GLU A 159 15.48 1.95 -4.39
C GLU A 159 15.23 3.01 -3.31
N ASN A 160 16.06 3.00 -2.27
CA ASN A 160 15.97 3.94 -1.15
C ASN A 160 16.93 5.12 -1.38
N GLY A 161 16.41 6.34 -1.32
CA GLY A 161 17.19 7.55 -1.61
C GLY A 161 16.33 8.83 -1.53
N LEU A 162 16.99 9.99 -1.60
CA LEU A 162 16.29 11.26 -1.79
C LEU A 162 16.11 11.48 -3.29
N PHE A 163 14.87 11.36 -3.77
CA PHE A 163 14.52 11.60 -5.17
C PHE A 163 13.71 12.89 -5.28
N TYR A 164 14.11 13.77 -6.21
CA TYR A 164 13.44 15.04 -6.44
C TYR A 164 12.75 15.01 -7.79
N GLU A 165 11.44 15.21 -7.81
CA GLU A 165 10.64 15.21 -9.03
C GLU A 165 9.93 16.56 -9.20
N ASP A 166 10.06 17.16 -10.38
CA ASP A 166 9.30 18.35 -10.76
C ASP A 166 7.86 17.96 -11.10
N ILE A 167 6.90 18.53 -10.37
CA ILE A 167 5.47 18.24 -10.47
C ILE A 167 4.89 18.58 -11.86
N ASN A 168 5.48 19.55 -12.57
CA ASN A 168 4.98 19.99 -13.88
C ASN A 168 5.55 19.16 -15.03
N THR A 169 6.78 18.68 -14.89
CA THR A 169 7.50 18.02 -15.98
C THR A 169 7.70 16.52 -15.77
N GLY A 170 7.53 16.01 -14.55
CA GLY A 170 7.84 14.63 -14.17
C GLY A 170 9.33 14.30 -14.22
N LYS A 171 10.19 15.32 -14.37
CA LYS A 171 11.64 15.14 -14.47
C LYS A 171 12.24 14.88 -13.08
N ILE A 172 13.12 13.88 -13.00
CA ILE A 172 13.82 13.46 -11.77
C ILE A 172 15.21 14.08 -11.72
N TYR A 173 15.64 14.49 -10.52
CA TYR A 173 16.93 15.08 -10.23
C TYR A 173 17.60 14.33 -9.06
N ASP A 174 18.91 14.11 -9.18
CA ASP A 174 19.70 13.33 -8.20
C ASP A 174 20.45 14.22 -7.19
N ASP A 175 20.57 15.53 -7.44
CA ASP A 175 21.29 16.47 -6.57
C ASP A 175 20.57 17.84 -6.50
N ILE A 176 20.34 18.32 -5.27
CA ILE A 176 19.62 19.58 -5.00
C ILE A 176 20.53 20.81 -5.10
N GLU A 177 21.83 20.67 -4.81
CA GLU A 177 22.61 21.83 -4.42
C GLU A 177 22.92 22.81 -5.56
N GLU A 178 23.04 22.33 -6.81
CA GLU A 178 23.38 23.20 -7.94
C GLU A 178 22.18 23.77 -8.71
N GLU A 179 21.03 23.08 -8.80
CA GLU A 179 19.94 23.49 -9.71
C GLU A 179 18.73 24.16 -9.02
N ILE A 180 18.45 23.86 -7.75
CA ILE A 180 17.26 24.35 -7.04
C ILE A 180 17.42 25.77 -6.47
N LYS A 181 18.64 26.24 -6.17
CA LYS A 181 18.86 27.65 -5.83
C LYS A 181 18.50 28.61 -6.97
N ALA A 182 18.47 28.12 -8.22
CA ALA A 182 18.23 28.94 -9.40
C ALA A 182 16.77 28.92 -9.91
N LYS A 183 15.93 27.94 -9.52
CA LYS A 183 14.63 27.67 -10.21
C LYS A 183 13.49 27.20 -9.30
N LEU A 184 13.37 27.78 -8.10
CA LEU A 184 12.26 27.52 -7.16
C LEU A 184 10.87 27.48 -7.83
N PHE A 185 10.31 26.29 -7.99
CA PHE A 185 8.87 26.01 -8.03
C PHE A 185 8.60 24.65 -7.38
N ASP A 186 7.69 24.63 -6.39
CA ASP A 186 7.03 23.49 -5.72
C ASP A 186 7.69 22.11 -5.82
N ILE A 187 8.50 21.76 -4.81
CA ILE A 187 9.20 20.46 -4.72
C ILE A 187 8.46 19.53 -3.75
N ARG A 188 8.40 18.24 -4.11
CA ARG A 188 7.83 17.18 -3.27
C ARG A 188 8.92 16.18 -2.85
N ILE A 189 8.96 15.86 -1.56
CA ILE A 189 9.92 14.91 -0.98
C ILE A 189 9.31 13.49 -1.03
N LYS A 190 10.02 12.54 -1.63
CA LYS A 190 9.68 11.11 -1.65
C LYS A 190 10.74 10.32 -0.86
N LYS A 191 10.32 9.22 -0.22
CA LYS A 191 11.18 8.34 0.59
C LYS A 191 11.77 7.18 -0.24
N THR A 192 11.11 6.80 -1.34
CA THR A 192 11.40 5.56 -2.08
C THR A 192 11.03 5.70 -3.57
N LYS A 193 11.71 4.98 -4.48
CA LYS A 193 11.44 4.93 -5.94
C LYS A 193 11.36 3.48 -6.45
N ILE A 194 10.49 3.20 -7.44
CA ILE A 194 10.40 1.88 -8.11
C ILE A 194 11.19 1.88 -9.42
N ASN A 195 11.97 0.82 -9.68
CA ASN A 195 12.64 0.58 -10.96
C ASN A 195 12.00 -0.63 -11.67
N ILE A 196 11.38 -0.41 -12.83
CA ILE A 196 10.91 -1.48 -13.72
C ILE A 196 11.87 -1.48 -14.90
N GLU A 197 12.83 -2.41 -14.93
CA GLU A 197 13.69 -2.58 -16.09
C GLU A 197 12.87 -3.06 -17.29
N GLU A 198 12.84 -2.26 -18.37
CA GLU A 198 12.42 -2.74 -19.68
C GLU A 198 13.45 -3.76 -20.17
N ASN A 199 13.15 -5.05 -19.99
CA ASN A 199 13.87 -6.14 -20.63
C ASN A 199 13.65 -6.09 -22.15
N ASN A 200 14.41 -5.23 -22.82
CA ASN A 200 14.63 -5.30 -24.26
C ASN A 200 15.71 -6.35 -24.54
N GLU A 201 15.35 -7.64 -24.45
CA GLU A 201 16.17 -8.67 -25.07
C GLU A 201 16.11 -8.52 -26.59
N LYS A 202 17.21 -7.98 -27.13
CA LYS A 202 17.62 -8.17 -28.52
C LYS A 202 17.76 -9.66 -28.79
N PHE A 203 16.94 -10.20 -29.68
CA PHE A 203 17.31 -11.38 -30.45
C PHE A 203 17.62 -10.95 -31.89
N TYR A 204 18.84 -11.31 -32.30
CA TYR A 204 19.30 -11.31 -33.68
C TYR A 204 18.45 -12.24 -34.56
#